data_AF-A0A7X6VDJ3-F1
#
_entry.id   AF-A0A7X6VDJ3-F1
#
_cell.length_a   1.000
_cell.length_b   1.000
_cell.length_c   1.000
_cell.angle_alpha   90.00
_cell.angle_beta   90.00
_cell.angle_gamma   90.00
#
_symmetry.space_group_name_H-M   'P 1'
#
loop_
_entity.id
_entity.type
_entity.pdbx_description
1 polymer ?
#
loop_
_entity_poly.entity_id
_entity_poly.type
_entity_poly.pdbx_seq_one_letter_code
_entity_poly.pdbx_strand_id
1 'polypeptide(L)'
;MIIMTLHIRMNNNKLKERNKIDKMKKATLAICLLVLLQTLSGCHLFTAPSDKVSELARLQIALDDSGYSMIGLMPDGTVHVITFPSTTGYTSDVSVWKDVKKITAGYMNVAAISKNGSVMFDNLDTTRIYHGHDEWPRPLLDVADWSEIVSVACGTYHIAGLKNDGTVVAKNADYWGSINALYSPAEVSLWTDIVAIEAGMNYTVGLRKDGTLVTCPALWTSTTTTRIEKWTDLVAISGSQYGLVGLRKDGTVLAACPIGSIPDRGQYQFSEWTDIIAVVACETMTVGLRDDGTVVVSGAVEASSFVNELASWTNIVAIDSSDNLVICYRKDGNIVYVRTKTDPNQDSIFTELDKWIENALFNKS
;
A
#
# COMPACT_ATOMS: atom_id res chain seq x y z
N MET A 1 38.77 41.59 -6.59
CA MET A 1 37.32 41.29 -6.65
C MET A 1 37.02 39.88 -7.16
N ILE A 2 37.66 39.40 -8.25
CA ILE A 2 37.37 38.09 -8.88
C ILE A 2 37.70 36.87 -7.98
N ILE A 3 38.78 36.91 -7.20
CA ILE A 3 39.21 35.80 -6.32
C ILE A 3 38.22 35.59 -5.15
N MET A 4 37.63 36.67 -4.65
CA MET A 4 36.68 36.62 -3.52
C MET A 4 35.34 36.01 -3.96
N THR A 5 34.88 36.32 -5.18
CA THR A 5 33.68 35.72 -5.76
C THR A 5 33.83 34.23 -6.04
N LEU A 6 35.01 33.76 -6.45
CA LEU A 6 35.27 32.34 -6.68
C LEU A 6 35.28 31.54 -5.36
N HIS A 7 35.87 32.11 -4.31
CA HIS A 7 35.92 31.50 -2.97
C HIS A 7 34.51 31.37 -2.36
N ILE A 8 33.66 32.40 -2.49
CA ILE A 8 32.27 32.36 -2.03
C ILE A 8 31.46 31.31 -2.80
N ARG A 9 31.67 31.21 -4.13
CA ARG A 9 30.95 30.25 -4.97
C ARG A 9 31.36 28.80 -4.68
N MET A 10 32.65 28.55 -4.44
CA MET A 10 33.14 27.22 -4.01
C MET A 10 32.63 26.83 -2.62
N ASN A 11 32.57 27.78 -1.68
CA ASN A 11 32.04 27.51 -0.34
C ASN A 11 30.54 27.20 -0.38
N ASN A 12 29.77 27.92 -1.21
CA ASN A 12 28.34 27.64 -1.38
C ASN A 12 28.07 26.28 -2.02
N ASN A 13 28.90 25.83 -2.96
CA ASN A 13 28.79 24.49 -3.53
C ASN A 13 29.14 23.39 -2.52
N LYS A 14 30.20 23.59 -1.71
CA LYS A 14 30.55 22.66 -0.62
C LYS A 14 29.49 22.62 0.47
N LEU A 15 28.82 23.74 0.77
CA LEU A 15 27.69 23.78 1.71
C LEU A 15 26.47 23.05 1.15
N LYS A 16 26.16 23.24 -0.15
CA LYS A 16 25.09 22.50 -0.83
C LYS A 16 25.36 21.00 -0.84
N GLU A 17 26.58 20.58 -1.13
CA GLU A 17 26.97 19.16 -1.08
C GLU A 17 26.94 18.59 0.33
N ARG A 18 27.42 19.33 1.35
CA ARG A 18 27.30 18.91 2.75
C ARG A 18 25.84 18.80 3.20
N ASN A 19 24.99 19.76 2.83
CA ASN A 19 23.55 19.68 3.11
C ASN A 19 22.90 18.50 2.37
N LYS A 20 23.35 18.19 1.15
CA LYS A 20 22.92 16.98 0.41
C LYS A 20 23.37 15.72 1.13
N ILE A 21 24.63 15.66 1.61
CA ILE A 21 25.19 14.53 2.34
C ILE A 21 24.53 14.36 3.71
N ASP A 22 24.23 15.44 4.43
CA ASP A 22 23.53 15.38 5.71
C ASP A 22 22.05 15.06 5.53
N LYS A 23 21.39 15.55 4.46
CA LYS A 23 20.08 15.06 4.03
C LYS A 23 20.14 13.57 3.66
N MET A 24 21.15 13.11 2.93
CA MET A 24 21.33 11.70 2.57
C MET A 24 21.66 10.82 3.77
N LYS A 25 22.42 11.31 4.76
CA LYS A 25 22.71 10.59 6.00
C LYS A 25 21.48 10.53 6.91
N LYS A 26 20.71 11.62 6.99
CA LYS A 26 19.41 11.62 7.67
C LYS A 26 18.40 10.76 6.93
N ALA A 27 18.40 10.73 5.61
CA ALA A 27 17.59 9.84 4.79
C ALA A 27 18.06 8.39 4.95
N THR A 28 19.36 8.10 5.02
CA THR A 28 19.89 6.74 5.23
C THR A 28 19.61 6.25 6.65
N LEU A 29 19.73 7.12 7.66
CA LEU A 29 19.40 6.80 9.05
C LEU A 29 17.88 6.68 9.24
N ALA A 30 17.09 7.52 8.56
CA ALA A 30 15.65 7.40 8.49
C ALA A 30 15.22 6.17 7.69
N ILE A 31 15.93 5.77 6.63
CA ILE A 31 15.71 4.55 5.85
C ILE A 31 16.06 3.33 6.71
N CYS A 32 17.12 3.37 7.51
CA CYS A 32 17.41 2.31 8.48
C CYS A 32 16.36 2.24 9.60
N LEU A 33 15.79 3.38 10.02
CA LEU A 33 14.68 3.44 10.99
C LEU A 33 13.33 3.06 10.35
N LEU A 34 13.12 3.38 9.07
CA LEU A 34 11.98 3.02 8.23
C LEU A 34 12.02 1.54 7.90
N VAL A 35 13.18 0.92 7.67
CA VAL A 35 13.33 -0.55 7.54
C VAL A 35 13.06 -1.28 8.86
N LEU A 36 13.21 -0.59 10.01
CA LEU A 36 12.82 -1.08 11.34
C LEU A 36 11.35 -0.78 11.71
N LEU A 37 10.65 0.09 10.96
CA LEU A 37 9.27 0.53 11.21
C LEU A 37 8.28 0.20 10.08
N GLN A 38 8.75 -0.18 8.89
CA GLN A 38 7.98 -0.47 7.68
C GLN A 38 8.14 -1.93 7.28
N THR A 39 7.42 -2.80 7.96
CA THR A 39 7.01 -4.08 7.38
C THR A 39 5.59 -3.89 6.89
N LEU A 40 5.40 -3.24 5.73
CA LEU A 40 4.10 -2.82 5.22
C LEU A 40 3.74 -3.49 3.89
N SER A 41 2.46 -3.82 3.76
CA SER A 41 1.79 -4.52 2.66
C SER A 41 0.37 -4.01 2.57
N GLY A 42 -0.17 -3.87 1.35
CA GLY A 42 -1.60 -3.78 1.02
C GLY A 42 -2.31 -2.47 1.35
N CYS A 43 -1.98 -1.85 2.49
CA CYS A 43 -2.27 -0.45 2.80
C CYS A 43 -1.04 0.10 3.52
N HIS A 44 -0.34 1.03 2.88
CA HIS A 44 0.91 1.57 3.32
C HIS A 44 0.71 2.85 4.09
N LEU A 45 0.97 2.87 5.40
CA LEU A 45 1.28 4.14 6.04
C LEU A 45 2.77 4.50 5.80
N PHE A 46 3.05 5.34 4.81
CA PHE A 46 4.41 5.83 4.61
C PHE A 46 4.68 7.10 5.42
N THR A 47 5.31 7.01 6.59
CA THR A 47 5.55 8.18 7.45
C THR A 47 6.85 8.92 7.12
N ALA A 48 6.79 10.25 7.13
CA ALA A 48 7.92 11.13 7.33
C ALA A 48 8.36 11.05 8.80
N PRO A 49 9.66 11.21 9.11
CA PRO A 49 10.18 11.06 10.46
C PRO A 49 9.69 12.21 11.36
N SER A 50 8.57 12.01 12.07
CA SER A 50 8.20 12.85 13.22
C SER A 50 7.37 12.10 14.26
N ASP A 51 7.70 12.35 15.53
CA ASP A 51 7.23 11.61 16.71
C ASP A 51 5.73 11.78 17.01
N LYS A 52 5.02 12.67 16.30
CA LYS A 52 3.56 12.87 16.46
C LYS A 52 2.73 11.98 15.54
N VAL A 53 3.32 11.41 14.49
CA VAL A 53 2.59 10.59 13.50
C VAL A 53 2.23 9.22 14.07
N SER A 54 2.98 8.70 15.04
CA SER A 54 2.76 7.37 15.63
C SER A 54 1.43 7.20 16.39
N GLU A 55 0.76 8.28 16.79
CA GLU A 55 -0.57 8.20 17.42
C GLU A 55 -1.72 8.21 16.40
N LEU A 56 -1.54 8.90 15.27
CA LEU A 56 -2.53 9.01 14.19
C LEU A 56 -2.41 7.89 13.15
N ALA A 57 -1.20 7.34 13.03
CA ALA A 57 -0.82 6.11 12.34
C ALA A 57 -1.58 4.85 12.79
N ARG A 58 -2.33 4.95 13.89
CA ARG A 58 -3.06 3.82 14.46
C ARG A 58 -4.35 3.52 13.72
N LEU A 59 -4.91 4.52 13.02
CA LEU A 59 -6.03 4.31 12.12
C LEU A 59 -5.50 3.78 10.79
N GLN A 60 -5.48 2.46 10.68
CA GLN A 60 -5.30 1.80 9.39
C GLN A 60 -6.68 1.64 8.76
N ILE A 61 -6.78 1.94 7.47
CA ILE A 61 -7.99 1.80 6.69
C ILE A 61 -7.59 0.97 5.48
N ALA A 62 -8.27 -0.15 5.28
CA ALA A 62 -8.11 -0.92 4.07
C ALA A 62 -9.47 -1.12 3.44
N LEU A 63 -9.67 -0.62 2.22
CA LEU A 63 -10.87 -0.93 1.46
C LEU A 63 -10.65 -2.23 0.71
N ASP A 64 -11.69 -3.04 0.60
CA ASP A 64 -11.71 -3.99 -0.48
C ASP A 64 -11.74 -3.25 -1.82
N ASP A 65 -11.02 -3.79 -2.79
CA ASP A 65 -10.94 -3.22 -4.12
C ASP A 65 -12.28 -3.27 -4.89
N SER A 66 -13.31 -3.91 -4.30
CA SER A 66 -14.68 -3.84 -4.79
C SER A 66 -15.37 -2.51 -4.42
N GLY A 67 -14.85 -1.79 -3.42
CA GLY A 67 -15.38 -0.54 -2.88
C GLY A 67 -16.62 -0.73 -1.99
N TYR A 68 -16.90 -1.96 -1.55
CA TYR A 68 -18.09 -2.29 -0.78
C TYR A 68 -17.80 -2.64 0.68
N SER A 69 -16.53 -2.86 1.05
CA SER A 69 -16.14 -3.03 2.44
C SER A 69 -14.86 -2.29 2.79
N MET A 70 -14.74 -1.97 4.07
CA MET A 70 -13.58 -1.32 4.68
C MET A 70 -13.27 -2.01 5.99
N ILE A 71 -11.99 -2.21 6.29
CA ILE A 71 -11.54 -2.62 7.61
C ILE A 71 -10.69 -1.53 8.24
N GLY A 72 -10.81 -1.45 9.55
CA GLY A 72 -10.36 -0.34 10.33
C GLY A 72 -9.74 -0.77 11.65
N LEU A 73 -8.49 -0.40 11.91
CA LEU A 73 -7.83 -0.65 13.20
C LEU A 73 -7.93 0.58 14.09
N MET A 74 -8.43 0.42 15.32
CA MET A 74 -8.51 1.47 16.32
C MET A 74 -7.26 1.53 17.20
N PRO A 75 -6.97 2.68 17.84
CA PRO A 75 -5.84 2.82 18.76
C PRO A 75 -5.81 1.85 19.95
N ASP A 76 -6.96 1.30 20.33
CA ASP A 76 -7.12 0.29 21.40
C ASP A 76 -6.87 -1.15 20.92
N GLY A 77 -6.62 -1.34 19.62
CA GLY A 77 -6.38 -2.64 18.99
C GLY A 77 -7.64 -3.38 18.54
N THR A 78 -8.82 -2.75 18.66
CA THR A 78 -10.06 -3.28 18.09
C THR A 78 -10.12 -3.06 16.58
N VAL A 79 -10.74 -4.02 15.88
CA VAL A 79 -10.91 -3.96 14.43
C VAL A 79 -12.38 -3.83 14.09
N HIS A 80 -12.70 -2.84 13.28
CA HIS A 80 -14.03 -2.60 12.76
C HIS A 80 -14.05 -2.93 11.28
N VAL A 81 -15.10 -3.59 10.82
CA VAL A 81 -15.40 -3.71 9.39
C VAL A 81 -16.68 -2.94 9.11
N ILE A 82 -16.64 -2.09 8.10
CA ILE A 82 -17.82 -1.48 7.50
C ILE A 82 -18.05 -2.21 6.19
N THR A 83 -19.17 -2.92 6.08
CA THR A 83 -19.60 -3.59 4.85
C THR A 83 -20.92 -2.97 4.42
N PHE A 84 -20.99 -2.50 3.17
CA PHE A 84 -22.25 -2.04 2.57
C PHE A 84 -23.15 -3.25 2.29
N PRO A 85 -24.49 -3.20 2.50
CA PRO A 85 -25.26 -4.37 2.89
C PRO A 85 -25.05 -5.55 1.95
N SER A 86 -24.58 -6.63 2.56
CA SER A 86 -24.66 -7.96 1.99
C SER A 86 -26.13 -8.20 1.61
N THR A 87 -26.41 -8.57 0.37
CA THR A 87 -27.74 -9.08 -0.02
C THR A 87 -27.96 -10.51 0.53
N THR A 88 -27.07 -11.00 1.38
CA THR A 88 -26.87 -12.42 1.75
C THR A 88 -26.88 -12.66 3.26
N GLY A 89 -26.71 -11.62 4.09
CA GLY A 89 -26.62 -11.74 5.56
C GLY A 89 -25.26 -12.21 6.09
N TYR A 90 -24.23 -12.32 5.24
CA TYR A 90 -22.86 -12.64 5.69
C TYR A 90 -22.10 -11.36 6.02
N THR A 91 -21.78 -11.17 7.29
CA THR A 91 -20.84 -10.14 7.76
C THR A 91 -19.58 -10.85 8.23
N SER A 92 -18.42 -10.48 7.69
CA SER A 92 -17.14 -10.90 8.25
C SER A 92 -17.12 -10.53 9.74
N ASP A 93 -16.98 -11.53 10.62
CA ASP A 93 -16.96 -11.29 12.06
C ASP A 93 -15.54 -11.01 12.53
N VAL A 94 -14.98 -9.88 12.09
CA VAL A 94 -13.67 -9.41 12.55
C VAL A 94 -13.67 -9.05 14.04
N SER A 95 -14.83 -8.98 14.69
CA SER A 95 -14.93 -8.62 16.11
C SER A 95 -14.25 -9.66 17.02
N VAL A 96 -14.12 -10.89 16.52
CA VAL A 96 -13.39 -11.97 17.20
C VAL A 96 -11.87 -11.80 17.15
N TRP A 97 -11.35 -10.95 16.26
CA TRP A 97 -9.91 -10.70 16.16
C TRP A 97 -9.42 -9.94 17.39
N LYS A 98 -8.34 -10.42 18.00
CA LYS A 98 -7.79 -9.87 19.25
C LYS A 98 -6.31 -9.54 19.07
N ASP A 99 -5.84 -8.60 19.88
CA ASP A 99 -4.45 -8.16 19.88
C ASP A 99 -3.92 -7.76 18.51
N VAL A 100 -4.77 -7.15 17.68
CA VAL A 100 -4.39 -6.72 16.34
C VAL A 100 -3.41 -5.55 16.45
N LYS A 101 -2.28 -5.68 15.74
CA LYS A 101 -1.31 -4.57 15.57
C LYS A 101 -1.34 -3.98 14.17
N LYS A 102 -1.86 -4.73 13.19
CA LYS A 102 -1.90 -4.31 11.79
C LYS A 102 -3.01 -5.03 11.04
N ILE A 103 -3.60 -4.36 10.06
CA ILE A 103 -4.61 -4.86 9.12
C ILE A 103 -4.15 -4.61 7.69
N THR A 104 -4.77 -5.33 6.76
CA THR A 104 -4.64 -5.17 5.31
C THR A 104 -5.92 -5.65 4.65
N ALA A 105 -6.21 -5.15 3.46
CA ALA A 105 -7.24 -5.70 2.58
C ALA A 105 -6.63 -6.02 1.22
N GLY A 106 -7.29 -6.90 0.49
CA GLY A 106 -7.11 -7.09 -0.94
C GLY A 106 -8.48 -7.09 -1.63
N TYR A 107 -8.53 -7.54 -2.87
CA TYR A 107 -9.78 -7.69 -3.61
C TYR A 107 -10.64 -8.78 -2.98
N MET A 108 -11.63 -8.37 -2.17
CA MET A 108 -12.62 -9.23 -1.49
C MET A 108 -12.11 -10.02 -0.28
N ASN A 109 -10.99 -9.63 0.32
CA ASN A 109 -10.52 -10.27 1.54
C ASN A 109 -9.78 -9.30 2.45
N VAL A 110 -9.69 -9.68 3.72
CA VAL A 110 -9.03 -8.91 4.77
C VAL A 110 -8.14 -9.81 5.59
N ALA A 111 -7.03 -9.25 6.06
CA ALA A 111 -6.17 -9.92 7.01
C ALA A 111 -5.71 -8.98 8.11
N ALA A 112 -5.31 -9.56 9.21
CA ALA A 112 -4.74 -8.85 10.34
C ALA A 112 -3.57 -9.62 10.93
N ILE A 113 -2.59 -8.88 11.43
CA ILE A 113 -1.44 -9.42 12.16
C ILE A 113 -1.64 -9.08 13.63
N SER A 114 -1.59 -10.09 14.48
CA SER A 114 -1.61 -9.91 15.93
C SER A 114 -0.25 -9.47 16.47
N LYS A 115 -0.21 -8.97 17.71
CA LYS A 115 1.03 -8.53 18.39
C LYS A 115 2.10 -9.62 18.44
N ASN A 116 1.72 -10.89 18.57
CA ASN A 116 2.63 -12.03 18.59
C ASN A 116 3.03 -12.55 17.19
N GLY A 117 2.56 -11.93 16.10
CA GLY A 117 2.92 -12.29 14.73
C GLY A 117 2.11 -13.45 14.13
N SER A 118 0.98 -13.84 14.74
CA SER A 118 -0.02 -14.69 14.09
C SER A 118 -0.87 -13.89 13.10
N VAL A 119 -1.52 -14.58 12.17
CA VAL A 119 -2.36 -13.96 11.13
C VAL A 119 -3.81 -14.42 11.28
N MET A 120 -4.72 -13.46 11.15
CA MET A 120 -6.16 -13.68 11.03
C MET A 120 -6.56 -13.27 9.62
N PHE A 121 -7.48 -14.02 9.01
CA PHE A 121 -7.90 -13.83 7.62
C PHE A 121 -9.40 -14.09 7.51
N ASP A 122 -10.09 -13.30 6.70
CA ASP A 122 -11.47 -13.53 6.32
C ASP A 122 -11.74 -13.04 4.90
N ASN A 123 -12.73 -13.65 4.24
CA ASN A 123 -13.20 -13.23 2.93
C ASN A 123 -14.41 -12.29 3.09
N LEU A 124 -14.40 -11.18 2.35
CA LEU A 124 -15.50 -10.22 2.33
C LEU A 124 -16.53 -10.62 1.26
N ASP A 125 -17.81 -10.61 1.63
CA ASP A 125 -18.90 -11.14 0.79
C ASP A 125 -19.37 -10.14 -0.28
N THR A 126 -18.65 -10.05 -1.40
CA THR A 126 -18.94 -9.06 -2.46
C THR A 126 -19.44 -9.69 -3.76
N THR A 127 -19.50 -11.02 -3.87
CA THR A 127 -19.71 -11.68 -5.19
C THR A 127 -21.17 -11.80 -5.65
N ARG A 128 -22.18 -11.47 -4.84
CA ARG A 128 -23.57 -11.45 -5.35
C ARG A 128 -23.81 -10.26 -6.29
N ILE A 129 -23.05 -9.17 -6.16
CA ILE A 129 -23.20 -7.97 -6.99
C ILE A 129 -22.68 -8.20 -8.42
N TYR A 130 -21.65 -9.04 -8.61
CA TYR A 130 -21.04 -9.25 -9.91
C TYR A 130 -21.60 -10.42 -10.73
N HIS A 131 -22.08 -11.51 -10.09
CA HIS A 131 -22.36 -12.74 -10.84
C HIS A 131 -23.66 -13.49 -10.50
N GLY A 132 -24.50 -13.00 -9.56
CA GLY A 132 -25.82 -13.58 -9.33
C GLY A 132 -25.84 -15.08 -8.96
N HIS A 133 -24.73 -15.63 -8.48
CA HIS A 133 -24.64 -17.03 -8.09
C HIS A 133 -24.74 -17.17 -6.57
N ASP A 134 -25.74 -17.94 -6.16
CA ASP A 134 -25.93 -18.37 -4.78
C ASP A 134 -25.17 -19.70 -4.58
N GLU A 135 -24.64 -19.92 -3.37
CA GLU A 135 -24.36 -21.26 -2.82
C GLU A 135 -22.99 -21.94 -3.01
N TRP A 136 -21.88 -21.24 -3.27
CA TRP A 136 -20.56 -21.89 -3.19
C TRP A 136 -19.81 -21.55 -1.90
N PRO A 137 -19.46 -22.54 -1.04
CA PRO A 137 -18.63 -22.29 0.12
C PRO A 137 -17.28 -21.77 -0.36
N ARG A 138 -16.95 -20.52 -0.02
CA ARG A 138 -15.65 -19.94 -0.33
C ARG A 138 -14.60 -20.62 0.54
N PRO A 139 -13.58 -21.29 -0.01
CA PRO A 139 -12.52 -21.86 0.81
C PRO A 139 -11.79 -20.71 1.50
N LEU A 140 -11.95 -20.61 2.83
CA LEU A 140 -11.11 -19.76 3.65
C LEU A 140 -9.68 -20.27 3.56
N LEU A 141 -8.73 -19.36 3.39
CA LEU A 141 -7.33 -19.68 3.48
C LEU A 141 -7.01 -20.02 4.93
N ASP A 142 -6.64 -21.27 5.20
CA ASP A 142 -6.16 -21.67 6.51
C ASP A 142 -4.79 -21.03 6.72
N VAL A 143 -4.70 -19.97 7.53
CA VAL A 143 -3.44 -19.31 7.91
C VAL A 143 -3.13 -19.50 9.39
N ALA A 144 -3.82 -20.43 10.06
CA ALA A 144 -3.72 -20.61 11.52
C ALA A 144 -2.33 -21.08 11.97
N ASP A 145 -1.57 -21.72 11.07
CA ASP A 145 -0.20 -22.16 11.27
C ASP A 145 0.85 -21.05 11.08
N TRP A 146 0.45 -19.87 10.58
CA TRP A 146 1.38 -18.78 10.35
C TRP A 146 1.78 -18.09 11.66
N SER A 147 3.08 -17.89 11.83
CA SER A 147 3.69 -17.25 12.99
C SER A 147 4.90 -16.43 12.56
N GLU A 148 5.33 -15.53 13.46
CA GLU A 148 6.45 -14.61 13.22
C GLU A 148 6.26 -13.70 11.99
N ILE A 149 5.01 -13.48 11.60
CA ILE A 149 4.64 -12.64 10.47
C ILE A 149 4.73 -11.16 10.87
N VAL A 150 5.37 -10.39 10.00
CA VAL A 150 5.54 -8.93 10.13
C VAL A 150 4.81 -8.15 9.07
N SER A 151 4.55 -8.75 7.91
CA SER A 151 3.75 -8.15 6.87
C SER A 151 2.91 -9.18 6.15
N VAL A 152 1.76 -8.77 5.62
CA VAL A 152 0.82 -9.63 4.91
C VAL A 152 0.32 -8.90 3.67
N ALA A 153 0.54 -9.45 2.49
CA ALA A 153 -0.02 -8.92 1.25
C ALA A 153 -1.20 -9.78 0.80
N CYS A 154 -2.33 -9.12 0.53
CA CYS A 154 -3.58 -9.74 0.13
C CYS A 154 -3.82 -9.45 -1.36
N GLY A 155 -3.81 -10.50 -2.19
CA GLY A 155 -4.28 -10.40 -3.56
C GLY A 155 -5.77 -10.71 -3.66
N THR A 156 -6.27 -11.04 -4.84
CA THR A 156 -7.69 -11.40 -4.99
C THR A 156 -8.02 -12.76 -4.38
N TYR A 157 -7.17 -13.76 -4.64
CA TYR A 157 -7.42 -15.15 -4.24
C TYR A 157 -6.23 -15.77 -3.51
N HIS A 158 -5.23 -14.96 -3.16
CA HIS A 158 -4.01 -15.41 -2.50
C HIS A 158 -3.59 -14.44 -1.41
N ILE A 159 -2.81 -14.98 -0.48
CA ILE A 159 -2.21 -14.23 0.61
C ILE A 159 -0.75 -14.64 0.73
N ALA A 160 0.12 -13.65 0.96
CA ALA A 160 1.52 -13.87 1.27
C ALA A 160 1.85 -13.22 2.62
N GLY A 161 2.63 -13.91 3.46
CA GLY A 161 3.10 -13.45 4.75
C GLY A 161 4.63 -13.36 4.77
N LEU A 162 5.16 -12.18 5.08
CA LEU A 162 6.60 -11.94 5.29
C LEU A 162 6.94 -12.23 6.75
N LYS A 163 7.93 -13.09 6.98
CA LYS A 163 8.47 -13.40 8.31
C LYS A 163 9.59 -12.45 8.72
N ASN A 164 9.82 -12.35 10.03
CA ASN A 164 10.92 -11.58 10.63
C ASN A 164 12.32 -11.92 10.08
N ASP A 165 12.54 -13.17 9.66
CA ASP A 165 13.82 -13.63 9.13
C ASP A 165 14.05 -13.27 7.64
N GLY A 166 13.04 -12.66 7.00
CA GLY A 166 13.05 -12.30 5.58
C GLY A 166 12.64 -13.44 4.63
N THR A 167 12.09 -14.54 5.16
CA THR A 167 11.42 -15.58 4.36
C THR A 167 9.93 -15.28 4.17
N VAL A 168 9.29 -15.92 3.19
CA VAL A 168 7.87 -15.71 2.86
C VAL A 168 7.09 -17.02 2.96
N VAL A 169 5.84 -16.94 3.38
CA VAL A 169 4.84 -18.00 3.26
C VAL A 169 3.70 -17.53 2.36
N ALA A 170 3.11 -18.40 1.57
CA ALA A 170 1.97 -18.04 0.74
C ALA A 170 0.94 -19.15 0.64
N LYS A 171 -0.33 -18.77 0.50
CA LYS A 171 -1.47 -19.66 0.28
C LYS A 171 -2.39 -19.05 -0.78
N ASN A 172 -3.07 -19.89 -1.55
CA ASN A 172 -4.11 -19.48 -2.50
C ASN A 172 -5.39 -20.31 -2.31
N ALA A 173 -6.51 -19.69 -2.63
CA ALA A 173 -7.82 -20.32 -2.63
C ALA A 173 -8.12 -20.83 -4.06
N ASP A 174 -8.58 -22.08 -4.18
CA ASP A 174 -9.05 -22.61 -5.45
C ASP A 174 -10.46 -22.09 -5.73
N TYR A 175 -10.55 -21.03 -6.53
CA TYR A 175 -11.83 -20.47 -6.96
C TYR A 175 -12.15 -21.00 -8.36
N TRP A 176 -13.34 -21.60 -8.51
CA TRP A 176 -13.92 -22.07 -9.79
C TRP A 176 -13.15 -23.15 -10.57
N GLY A 177 -12.16 -23.84 -9.98
CA GLY A 177 -11.28 -24.74 -10.75
C GLY A 177 -10.45 -24.01 -11.80
N SER A 178 -10.52 -22.68 -11.82
CA SER A 178 -9.58 -21.80 -12.49
C SER A 178 -8.44 -21.52 -11.51
N ILE A 179 -7.66 -22.57 -11.21
CA ILE A 179 -6.26 -22.33 -10.90
C ILE A 179 -5.75 -21.48 -12.07
N ASN A 180 -5.51 -20.18 -11.81
CA ASN A 180 -4.59 -19.42 -12.64
C ASN A 180 -3.25 -20.16 -12.45
N ALA A 181 -2.97 -21.14 -13.31
CA ALA A 181 -1.86 -22.09 -13.21
C ALA A 181 -0.47 -21.45 -13.16
N LEU A 182 -0.44 -20.12 -13.25
CA LEU A 182 0.73 -19.27 -13.26
C LEU A 182 1.03 -18.66 -11.87
N TYR A 183 0.08 -18.62 -10.93
CA TYR A 183 0.40 -18.27 -9.54
C TYR A 183 0.80 -19.51 -8.75
N SER A 184 1.98 -19.48 -8.11
CA SER A 184 2.53 -20.59 -7.35
C SER A 184 2.88 -20.16 -5.92
N PRO A 185 2.03 -20.46 -4.92
CA PRO A 185 2.36 -20.21 -3.51
C PRO A 185 3.64 -20.94 -3.09
N ALA A 186 3.92 -22.10 -3.69
CA ALA A 186 5.14 -22.86 -3.45
C ALA A 186 6.38 -22.08 -3.91
N GLU A 187 6.32 -21.40 -5.07
CA GLU A 187 7.42 -20.55 -5.55
C GLU A 187 7.63 -19.34 -4.63
N VAL A 188 6.54 -18.66 -4.25
CA VAL A 188 6.58 -17.51 -3.33
C VAL A 188 7.18 -17.93 -1.98
N SER A 189 6.88 -19.14 -1.51
CA SER A 189 7.39 -19.67 -0.24
C SER A 189 8.88 -20.04 -0.27
N LEU A 190 9.54 -19.98 -1.44
CA LEU A 190 11.01 -20.14 -1.57
C LEU A 190 11.76 -18.81 -1.44
N TRP A 191 11.07 -17.68 -1.36
CA TRP A 191 11.72 -16.38 -1.32
C TRP A 191 12.42 -16.14 0.01
N THR A 192 13.62 -15.56 -0.08
CA THR A 192 14.48 -15.18 1.04
C THR A 192 14.99 -13.75 0.87
N ASP A 193 15.52 -13.18 1.95
CA ASP A 193 16.04 -11.81 2.00
C ASP A 193 15.05 -10.75 1.56
N ILE A 194 13.76 -11.00 1.82
CA ILE A 194 12.67 -10.08 1.54
C ILE A 194 12.52 -9.08 2.69
N VAL A 195 12.26 -7.82 2.36
CA VAL A 195 12.01 -6.72 3.32
C VAL A 195 10.63 -6.08 3.17
N ALA A 196 9.99 -6.24 2.02
CA ALA A 196 8.61 -5.83 1.80
C ALA A 196 7.94 -6.78 0.81
N ILE A 197 6.62 -6.95 0.93
CA ILE A 197 5.82 -7.76 0.01
C ILE A 197 4.56 -7.00 -0.39
N GLU A 198 4.19 -7.12 -1.67
CA GLU A 198 2.96 -6.59 -2.24
C GLU A 198 2.22 -7.64 -3.07
N ALA A 199 0.91 -7.47 -3.14
CA ALA A 199 0.04 -8.32 -3.95
C ALA A 199 -0.99 -7.44 -4.67
N GLY A 200 -1.16 -7.70 -5.97
CA GLY A 200 -2.31 -7.20 -6.72
C GLY A 200 -3.26 -8.35 -7.04
N MET A 201 -4.06 -8.20 -8.09
CA MET A 201 -5.13 -9.14 -8.41
C MET A 201 -4.65 -10.58 -8.53
N ASN A 202 -3.54 -10.79 -9.26
CA ASN A 202 -3.00 -12.12 -9.54
C ASN A 202 -1.46 -12.14 -9.58
N TYR A 203 -0.81 -11.29 -8.79
CA TYR A 203 0.64 -11.33 -8.65
C TYR A 203 1.05 -11.12 -7.20
N THR A 204 2.24 -11.61 -6.85
CA THR A 204 2.96 -11.21 -5.64
C THR A 204 4.32 -10.67 -6.03
N VAL A 205 4.79 -9.64 -5.34
CA VAL A 205 6.15 -9.09 -5.46
C VAL A 205 6.81 -9.05 -4.09
N GLY A 206 8.09 -9.42 -4.04
CA GLY A 206 8.95 -9.23 -2.88
C GLY A 206 10.08 -8.26 -3.20
N LEU A 207 10.26 -7.24 -2.37
CA LEU A 207 11.44 -6.38 -2.37
C LEU A 207 12.56 -7.05 -1.58
N ARG A 208 13.70 -7.27 -2.22
CA ARG A 208 14.89 -7.85 -1.58
C ARG A 208 15.70 -6.79 -0.83
N LYS A 209 16.46 -7.21 0.19
CA LYS A 209 17.38 -6.37 0.98
C LYS A 209 18.39 -5.59 0.12
N ASP A 210 18.75 -6.12 -1.05
CA ASP A 210 19.68 -5.49 -1.98
C ASP A 210 19.04 -4.40 -2.87
N GLY A 211 17.72 -4.19 -2.77
CA GLY A 211 16.98 -3.20 -3.54
C GLY A 211 16.53 -3.70 -4.93
N THR A 212 16.53 -5.01 -5.17
CA THR A 212 15.95 -5.67 -6.36
C THR A 212 14.61 -6.32 -6.05
N LEU A 213 13.88 -6.79 -7.07
CA LEU A 213 12.59 -7.46 -6.90
C LEU A 213 12.63 -8.94 -7.26
N VAL A 214 11.76 -9.71 -6.62
CA VAL A 214 11.32 -11.04 -7.08
C VAL A 214 9.80 -11.01 -7.27
N THR A 215 9.31 -11.73 -8.27
CA THR A 215 7.90 -11.66 -8.66
C THR A 215 7.38 -13.06 -8.95
N CYS A 216 6.16 -13.36 -8.53
CA CYS A 216 5.40 -14.51 -8.98
C CYS A 216 4.15 -13.97 -9.71
N PRO A 217 4.23 -13.81 -11.05
CA PRO A 217 3.15 -13.21 -11.83
C PRO A 217 2.24 -14.25 -12.47
N ALA A 218 0.92 -14.06 -12.40
CA ALA A 218 0.01 -14.86 -13.22
C ALA A 218 -0.39 -14.20 -14.55
N LEU A 219 -0.32 -12.86 -14.65
CA LEU A 219 -0.85 -12.10 -15.81
C LEU A 219 0.14 -11.10 -16.42
N TRP A 220 1.39 -11.03 -15.93
CA TRP A 220 2.41 -10.17 -16.56
C TRP A 220 3.01 -10.86 -17.78
N THR A 221 3.10 -10.11 -18.88
CA THR A 221 3.81 -10.57 -20.07
C THR A 221 5.30 -10.73 -19.74
N SER A 222 6.01 -11.55 -20.53
CA SER A 222 7.47 -11.67 -20.44
C SER A 222 8.19 -10.32 -20.57
N THR A 223 7.58 -9.34 -21.24
CA THR A 223 8.12 -7.98 -21.35
C THR A 223 7.97 -7.17 -20.05
N THR A 224 6.87 -7.34 -19.31
CA THR A 224 6.68 -6.69 -18.00
C THR A 224 7.62 -7.29 -16.96
N THR A 225 7.74 -8.62 -16.91
CA THR A 225 8.65 -9.29 -15.98
C THR A 225 10.11 -8.91 -16.23
N THR A 226 10.58 -8.95 -17.48
CA THR A 226 11.96 -8.53 -17.84
C THR A 226 12.24 -7.05 -17.60
N ARG A 227 11.21 -6.19 -17.56
CA ARG A 227 11.37 -4.79 -17.15
C ARG A 227 11.57 -4.67 -15.64
N ILE A 228 10.78 -5.41 -14.86
CA ILE A 228 10.86 -5.41 -13.39
C ILE A 228 12.19 -6.01 -12.91
N GLU A 229 12.68 -7.06 -13.56
CA GLU A 229 13.98 -7.69 -13.25
C GLU A 229 15.17 -6.74 -13.37
N LYS A 230 15.02 -5.62 -14.10
CA LYS A 230 16.07 -4.59 -14.25
C LYS A 230 16.01 -3.50 -13.18
N TRP A 231 15.01 -3.51 -12.30
CA TRP A 231 14.87 -2.49 -11.26
C TRP A 231 15.89 -2.73 -10.16
N THR A 232 16.59 -1.66 -9.77
CA THR A 232 17.60 -1.67 -8.72
C THR A 232 17.47 -0.44 -7.84
N ASP A 233 18.12 -0.50 -6.67
CA ASP A 233 18.15 0.59 -5.70
C ASP A 233 16.76 0.98 -5.18
N LEU A 234 15.82 0.04 -5.15
CA LEU A 234 14.51 0.27 -4.58
C LEU A 234 14.58 0.35 -3.05
N VAL A 235 13.72 1.20 -2.48
CA VAL A 235 13.50 1.34 -1.03
C VAL A 235 12.05 1.09 -0.64
N ALA A 236 11.12 1.23 -1.58
CA ALA A 236 9.72 0.92 -1.37
C ALA A 236 9.08 0.44 -2.67
N ILE A 237 7.99 -0.32 -2.51
CA ILE A 237 7.11 -0.77 -3.58
C ILE A 237 5.67 -0.46 -3.17
N SER A 238 4.80 -0.26 -4.15
CA SER A 238 3.36 -0.21 -3.95
C SER A 238 2.66 -0.85 -5.16
N GLY A 239 1.70 -1.72 -4.87
CA GLY A 239 0.90 -2.41 -5.88
C GLY A 239 -0.50 -1.82 -5.98
N SER A 240 -1.06 -1.81 -7.18
CA SER A 240 -2.51 -1.76 -7.42
C SER A 240 -2.98 -3.07 -8.01
N GLN A 241 -4.28 -3.19 -8.32
CA GLN A 241 -4.85 -4.37 -8.97
C GLN A 241 -3.99 -4.94 -10.11
N TYR A 242 -3.40 -4.07 -10.94
CA TYR A 242 -2.64 -4.48 -12.13
C TYR A 242 -1.21 -3.91 -12.19
N GLY A 243 -0.95 -2.78 -11.54
CA GLY A 243 0.30 -2.05 -11.65
C GLY A 243 1.19 -2.22 -10.43
N LEU A 244 2.49 -2.07 -10.66
CA LEU A 244 3.50 -1.98 -9.62
C LEU A 244 4.25 -0.67 -9.79
N VAL A 245 4.45 0.05 -8.70
CA VAL A 245 5.36 1.19 -8.63
C VAL A 245 6.50 0.91 -7.66
N GLY A 246 7.68 1.42 -7.96
CA GLY A 246 8.88 1.27 -7.14
C GLY A 246 9.55 2.61 -6.89
N LEU A 247 9.78 2.96 -5.63
CA LEU A 247 10.55 4.13 -5.22
C LEU A 247 12.02 3.76 -5.11
N ARG A 248 12.89 4.50 -5.80
CA ARG A 248 14.35 4.35 -5.72
C ARG A 248 14.95 5.24 -4.63
N LYS A 249 16.15 4.85 -4.16
CA LYS A 249 16.96 5.59 -3.18
C LYS A 249 17.24 7.04 -3.57
N ASP A 250 17.23 7.35 -4.86
CA ASP A 250 17.48 8.70 -5.40
C ASP A 250 16.21 9.57 -5.48
N GLY A 251 15.06 9.05 -5.03
CA GLY A 251 13.78 9.76 -5.06
C GLY A 251 13.05 9.70 -6.41
N THR A 252 13.54 8.90 -7.37
CA THR A 252 12.84 8.62 -8.63
C THR A 252 11.87 7.44 -8.49
N VAL A 253 10.83 7.42 -9.32
CA VAL A 253 9.79 6.38 -9.30
C VAL A 253 9.77 5.61 -10.61
N LEU A 254 9.67 4.29 -10.51
CA LEU A 254 9.50 3.36 -11.62
C LEU A 254 8.08 2.79 -11.62
N ALA A 255 7.55 2.46 -12.79
CA ALA A 255 6.27 1.76 -12.95
C ALA A 255 6.39 0.57 -13.88
N ALA A 256 5.69 -0.51 -13.55
CA ALA A 256 5.46 -1.66 -14.40
C ALA A 256 3.96 -1.97 -14.41
N CYS A 257 3.39 -2.06 -15.60
CA CYS A 257 2.01 -2.46 -15.83
C CYS A 257 2.02 -3.52 -16.94
N PRO A 258 1.13 -4.54 -16.90
CA PRO A 258 0.95 -5.45 -18.02
C PRO A 258 0.54 -4.67 -19.29
N ILE A 259 1.47 -4.56 -20.23
CA ILE A 259 1.19 -3.99 -21.55
C ILE A 259 0.30 -4.98 -22.30
N GLY A 260 -0.96 -4.63 -22.56
CA GLY A 260 -1.82 -5.36 -23.49
C GLY A 260 -3.26 -5.61 -23.06
N SER A 261 -3.64 -5.36 -21.81
CA SER A 261 -5.03 -5.58 -21.35
C SER A 261 -5.68 -4.36 -20.70
N ILE A 262 -4.91 -3.48 -20.07
CA ILE A 262 -5.38 -2.16 -19.60
C ILE A 262 -4.33 -1.14 -20.03
N PRO A 263 -4.67 -0.17 -20.91
CA PRO A 263 -3.69 0.81 -21.35
C PRO A 263 -3.22 1.65 -20.17
N ASP A 264 -1.98 2.16 -20.23
CA ASP A 264 -1.58 3.31 -19.42
C ASP A 264 -2.61 4.42 -19.68
N ARG A 265 -3.40 4.75 -18.66
CA ARG A 265 -4.45 5.77 -18.71
C ARG A 265 -3.90 7.15 -18.35
N GLY A 266 -2.61 7.25 -18.00
CA GLY A 266 -1.94 8.45 -17.49
C GLY A 266 -1.45 8.33 -16.06
N GLN A 267 -1.67 7.19 -15.39
CA GLN A 267 -1.34 7.00 -13.97
C GLN A 267 0.14 6.64 -13.69
N TYR A 268 0.96 6.43 -14.72
CA TYR A 268 2.37 6.01 -14.60
C TYR A 268 3.38 7.03 -15.18
N GLN A 269 3.08 8.33 -15.08
CA GLN A 269 3.85 9.42 -15.66
C GLN A 269 4.67 10.17 -14.58
N PHE A 270 5.94 9.80 -14.42
CA PHE A 270 6.78 10.26 -13.30
C PHE A 270 8.02 11.07 -13.71
N SER A 271 8.19 11.44 -14.99
CA SER A 271 9.43 12.07 -15.47
C SER A 271 9.80 13.34 -14.72
N GLU A 272 8.79 14.08 -14.23
CA GLU A 272 8.97 15.34 -13.52
C GLU A 272 8.97 15.19 -11.98
N TRP A 273 8.87 13.96 -11.48
CA TRP A 273 8.85 13.71 -10.03
C TRP A 273 10.26 13.76 -9.47
N THR A 274 10.43 14.47 -8.36
CA THR A 274 11.71 14.58 -7.65
C THR A 274 11.48 14.56 -6.14
N ASP A 275 12.53 14.25 -5.38
CA ASP A 275 12.52 14.35 -3.91
C ASP A 275 11.39 13.54 -3.25
N ILE A 276 10.98 12.44 -3.91
CA ILE A 276 9.93 11.56 -3.43
C ILE A 276 10.46 10.71 -2.28
N ILE A 277 9.73 10.70 -1.17
CA ILE A 277 10.05 9.93 0.04
C ILE A 277 9.06 8.80 0.30
N ALA A 278 7.90 8.82 -0.37
CA ALA A 278 6.91 7.77 -0.33
C ALA A 278 6.08 7.73 -1.62
N VAL A 279 5.59 6.56 -1.98
CA VAL A 279 4.73 6.37 -3.15
C VAL A 279 3.63 5.37 -2.85
N VAL A 280 2.41 5.65 -3.29
CA VAL A 280 1.28 4.72 -3.25
C VAL A 280 0.62 4.64 -4.63
N ALA A 281 0.16 3.46 -5.02
CA ALA A 281 -0.56 3.23 -6.27
C ALA A 281 -1.98 2.76 -6.00
N CYS A 282 -2.94 3.33 -6.72
CA CYS A 282 -4.31 2.87 -6.81
C CYS A 282 -4.68 2.56 -8.27
N GLU A 283 -5.93 2.18 -8.56
CA GLU A 283 -6.33 1.70 -9.90
C GLU A 283 -6.16 2.79 -10.98
N THR A 284 -6.42 4.03 -10.60
CA THR A 284 -6.48 5.19 -11.51
C THR A 284 -5.43 6.26 -11.23
N MET A 285 -4.67 6.18 -10.14
CA MET A 285 -3.64 7.17 -9.81
C MET A 285 -2.42 6.56 -9.13
N THR A 286 -1.29 7.24 -9.25
CA THR A 286 -0.13 7.08 -8.38
C THR A 286 0.10 8.39 -7.65
N VAL A 287 0.37 8.33 -6.35
CA VAL A 287 0.58 9.49 -5.48
C VAL A 287 1.97 9.41 -4.86
N GLY A 288 2.75 10.50 -4.98
CA GLY A 288 4.07 10.64 -4.40
C GLY A 288 4.10 11.73 -3.33
N LEU A 289 4.64 11.42 -2.16
CA LEU A 289 4.92 12.40 -1.10
C LEU A 289 6.35 12.92 -1.24
N ARG A 290 6.50 14.25 -1.25
CA ARG A 290 7.81 14.92 -1.26
C ARG A 290 8.33 15.16 0.15
N ASP A 291 9.65 15.34 0.27
CA ASP A 291 10.33 15.60 1.55
C ASP A 291 9.90 16.91 2.25
N ASP A 292 9.29 17.83 1.51
CA ASP A 292 8.74 19.10 2.01
C ASP A 292 7.27 19.00 2.48
N GLY A 293 6.66 17.81 2.38
CA GLY A 293 5.28 17.55 2.78
C GLY A 293 4.22 17.97 1.75
N THR A 294 4.63 18.22 0.50
CA THR A 294 3.72 18.38 -0.65
C THR A 294 3.50 17.05 -1.38
N VAL A 295 2.42 16.98 -2.17
CA VAL A 295 2.03 15.77 -2.90
C VAL A 295 2.07 16.00 -4.41
N VAL A 296 2.54 14.99 -5.15
CA VAL A 296 2.41 14.91 -6.61
C VAL A 296 1.57 13.72 -7.00
N VAL A 297 0.83 13.86 -8.10
CA VAL A 297 -0.11 12.84 -8.56
C VAL A 297 0.03 12.65 -10.06
N SER A 298 0.03 11.39 -10.47
CA SER A 298 -0.13 10.97 -11.86
C SER A 298 -1.43 10.21 -11.91
N GLY A 299 -2.40 10.69 -12.66
CA GLY A 299 -3.73 10.11 -12.69
C GLY A 299 -4.22 9.86 -14.09
N ALA A 300 -5.13 8.90 -14.21
CA ALA A 300 -5.93 8.69 -15.40
C ALA A 300 -6.80 9.93 -15.69
N VAL A 301 -7.18 10.13 -16.94
CA VAL A 301 -7.98 11.30 -17.36
C VAL A 301 -9.29 11.39 -16.56
N GLU A 302 -9.92 10.26 -16.29
CA GLU A 302 -11.14 10.14 -15.49
C GLU A 302 -10.95 10.56 -14.02
N ALA A 303 -9.72 10.55 -13.50
CA ALA A 303 -9.41 10.97 -12.13
C ALA A 303 -8.98 12.44 -12.03
N SER A 304 -9.03 13.21 -13.13
CA SER A 304 -8.48 14.57 -13.21
C SER A 304 -9.01 15.56 -12.15
N SER A 305 -10.25 15.44 -11.70
CA SER A 305 -10.78 16.25 -10.59
C SER A 305 -10.06 15.98 -9.27
N PHE A 306 -9.77 14.71 -8.97
CA PHE A 306 -9.09 14.29 -7.74
C PHE A 306 -7.60 14.57 -7.79
N VAL A 307 -6.99 14.49 -8.97
CA VAL A 307 -5.58 14.85 -9.20
C VAL A 307 -5.29 16.28 -8.75
N ASN A 308 -6.14 17.23 -9.15
CA ASN A 308 -5.97 18.65 -8.80
C ASN A 308 -6.16 18.90 -7.30
N GLU A 309 -7.13 18.23 -6.68
CA GLU A 309 -7.36 18.31 -5.25
C GLU A 309 -6.16 17.79 -4.45
N LEU A 310 -5.72 16.55 -4.74
CA LEU A 310 -4.57 15.94 -4.07
C LEU A 310 -3.28 16.73 -4.27
N ALA A 311 -3.02 17.22 -5.49
CA ALA A 311 -1.83 18.02 -5.78
C ALA A 311 -1.81 19.37 -5.04
N SER A 312 -2.95 19.83 -4.51
CA SER A 312 -3.02 21.03 -3.68
C SER A 312 -2.70 20.79 -2.20
N TRP A 313 -2.60 19.52 -1.77
CA TRP A 313 -2.39 19.18 -0.37
C TRP A 313 -0.95 19.42 0.07
N THR A 314 -0.81 19.97 1.26
CA THR A 314 0.46 20.32 1.89
C THR A 314 0.46 19.91 3.35
N ASN A 315 1.65 19.95 3.99
CA ASN A 315 1.85 19.48 5.36
C ASN A 315 1.50 18.00 5.53
N ILE A 316 1.59 17.21 4.45
CA ILE A 316 1.40 15.77 4.49
C ILE A 316 2.66 15.15 5.09
N VAL A 317 2.46 14.22 6.01
CA VAL A 317 3.50 13.46 6.68
C VAL A 317 3.35 11.97 6.44
N ALA A 318 2.20 11.50 5.95
CA ALA A 318 2.08 10.15 5.44
C ALA A 318 1.01 10.04 4.35
N ILE A 319 1.16 9.03 3.50
CA ILE A 319 0.20 8.67 2.46
C ILE A 319 -0.08 7.17 2.54
N ASP A 320 -1.32 6.78 2.23
CA ASP A 320 -1.83 5.41 2.12
C ASP A 320 -2.85 5.33 0.96
N SER A 321 -3.11 4.12 0.45
CA SER A 321 -4.11 3.88 -0.59
C SER A 321 -4.74 2.50 -0.53
N SER A 322 -5.92 2.41 -1.13
CA SER A 322 -6.48 1.20 -1.75
C SER A 322 -6.81 1.50 -3.22
N ASP A 323 -7.37 0.56 -3.97
CA ASP A 323 -7.67 0.77 -5.39
C ASP A 323 -8.52 2.02 -5.67
N ASN A 324 -9.43 2.39 -4.75
CA ASN A 324 -10.37 3.50 -4.93
C ASN A 324 -10.25 4.65 -3.93
N LEU A 325 -9.26 4.61 -3.03
CA LEU A 325 -9.09 5.60 -1.96
C LEU A 325 -7.62 5.98 -1.82
N VAL A 326 -7.37 7.27 -1.66
CA VAL A 326 -6.08 7.78 -1.21
C VAL A 326 -6.30 8.51 0.10
N ILE A 327 -5.51 8.16 1.11
CA ILE A 327 -5.54 8.79 2.44
C ILE A 327 -4.20 9.49 2.63
N CYS A 328 -4.24 10.72 3.11
CA CYS A 328 -3.07 11.47 3.52
C CYS A 328 -3.23 11.95 4.96
N TYR A 329 -2.15 11.84 5.73
CA TYR A 329 -2.09 12.23 7.13
C TYR A 329 -1.34 13.55 7.21
N ARG A 330 -1.93 14.55 7.86
CA ARG A 330 -1.35 15.88 8.02
C ARG A 330 -0.57 16.01 9.32
N LYS A 331 0.41 16.91 9.32
CA LYS A 331 1.26 17.23 10.46
C LYS A 331 0.49 17.79 11.68
N ASP A 332 -0.66 18.41 11.45
CA ASP A 332 -1.56 18.92 12.49
C ASP A 332 -2.39 17.81 13.14
N GLY A 333 -2.37 16.62 12.56
CA GLY A 333 -3.09 15.44 12.99
C GLY A 333 -4.41 15.18 12.29
N ASN A 334 -4.77 15.99 11.30
CA ASN A 334 -5.95 15.73 10.48
C ASN A 334 -5.67 14.66 9.43
N ILE A 335 -6.69 13.88 9.11
CA ILE A 335 -6.68 12.94 7.99
C ILE A 335 -7.48 13.58 6.86
N VAL A 336 -6.97 13.54 5.64
CA VAL A 336 -7.68 13.95 4.42
C VAL A 336 -7.62 12.81 3.42
N TYR A 337 -8.70 12.61 2.66
CA TYR A 337 -8.77 11.52 1.70
C TYR A 337 -9.58 11.90 0.47
N VAL A 338 -9.30 11.23 -0.65
CA VAL A 338 -10.13 11.32 -1.87
C VAL A 338 -10.53 9.93 -2.32
N ARG A 339 -11.74 9.82 -2.86
CA ARG A 339 -12.25 8.61 -3.51
C ARG A 339 -12.20 8.76 -5.03
N THR A 340 -11.70 7.77 -5.74
CA THR A 340 -11.49 7.87 -7.20
C THR A 340 -12.69 7.40 -8.01
N LYS A 341 -13.63 6.67 -7.39
CA LYS A 341 -14.84 6.15 -8.03
C LYS A 341 -16.10 6.72 -7.36
N THR A 342 -17.04 7.18 -8.17
CA THR A 342 -18.30 7.79 -7.73
C THR A 342 -19.47 6.84 -7.98
N ASP A 343 -19.45 5.64 -7.39
CA ASP A 343 -20.67 4.83 -7.32
C ASP A 343 -21.55 5.42 -6.20
N PRO A 344 -22.73 5.99 -6.50
CA PRO A 344 -23.61 6.56 -5.47
C PRO A 344 -24.03 5.54 -4.40
N ASN A 345 -24.00 4.24 -4.73
CA ASN A 345 -24.29 3.19 -3.76
C ASN A 345 -23.20 3.09 -2.67
N GLN A 346 -22.02 3.65 -2.90
CA GLN A 346 -20.92 3.65 -1.94
C GLN A 346 -20.93 4.90 -1.03
N ASP A 347 -21.80 5.90 -1.23
CA ASP A 347 -21.78 7.15 -0.44
C ASP A 347 -21.91 6.94 1.08
N SER A 348 -22.67 5.93 1.49
CA SER A 348 -22.85 5.65 2.93
C SER A 348 -21.60 5.06 3.60
N ILE A 349 -20.74 4.29 2.89
CA ILE A 349 -19.50 3.77 3.49
C ILE A 349 -18.54 4.91 3.83
N PHE A 350 -18.53 5.94 3.00
CA PHE A 350 -17.73 7.13 3.22
C PHE A 350 -18.33 8.03 4.30
N THR A 351 -19.67 8.06 4.44
CA THR A 351 -20.33 8.72 5.57
C THR A 351 -19.97 8.04 6.90
N GLU A 352 -19.89 6.71 6.93
CA GLU A 352 -19.42 5.98 8.11
C GLU A 352 -17.92 6.15 8.34
N LEU A 353 -17.11 6.22 7.27
CA LEU A 353 -15.69 6.57 7.35
C LEU A 353 -15.49 7.95 7.97
N ASP A 354 -16.25 8.97 7.53
CA ASP A 354 -16.22 10.32 8.09
C ASP A 354 -16.48 10.29 9.60
N LYS A 355 -17.56 9.62 10.03
CA LYS A 355 -17.87 9.44 11.46
C LYS A 355 -16.75 8.71 12.19
N TRP A 356 -16.11 7.74 11.56
CA TRP A 356 -15.06 6.94 12.18
C TRP A 356 -13.77 7.74 12.35
N ILE A 357 -13.38 8.52 11.33
CA ILE A 357 -12.26 9.48 11.39
C ILE A 357 -12.54 10.52 12.48
N GLU A 358 -13.75 11.09 12.51
CA GLU A 358 -14.14 12.03 13.57
C GLU A 358 -14.02 11.36 14.96
N ASN A 359 -14.62 10.19 15.16
CA ASN A 359 -14.57 9.50 16.44
C ASN A 359 -13.12 9.12 16.86
N ALA A 360 -12.28 8.68 15.93
CA ALA A 360 -10.89 8.34 16.20
C ALA A 360 -10.05 9.57 16.57
N LEU A 361 -10.35 10.74 15.98
CA LEU A 361 -9.66 12.00 16.28
C LEU A 361 -10.17 12.65 17.57
N PHE A 362 -11.47 12.52 17.89
CA PHE A 362 -12.13 13.23 18.98
C PHE A 362 -12.32 12.43 20.28
N ASN A 363 -12.29 11.08 20.28
CA ASN A 363 -12.30 10.28 21.51
C ASN A 363 -10.93 10.24 22.22
N LYS A 364 -10.21 11.37 22.22
CA LYS A 364 -9.14 11.65 23.16
C LYS A 364 -9.75 12.06 24.50
N SER A 365 -10.30 11.11 25.25
CA SER A 365 -10.69 11.33 26.66
C SER A 365 -9.96 10.40 27.60
#